data_AF-A0A355J2I0-F1
#
_entry.id   AF-A0A355J2I0-F1
#
_cell.length_a   1.000
_cell.length_b   1.000
_cell.length_c   1.000
_cell.angle_alpha   90.00
_cell.angle_beta   90.00
_cell.angle_gamma   90.00
#
_symmetry.space_group_name_H-M   'P 1'
#
loop_
_entity.id
_entity.type
_entity.pdbx_description
1 polymer ?
#
loop_
_entity_poly.entity_id
_entity_poly.type
_entity_poly.pdbx_seq_one_letter_code
_entity_poly.pdbx_strand_id
1 'polypeptide(L)'
;MHIYKIQLHDFQKKCVVKINDLDQYNVEEEYIGDQMHQSFSEINIEQHFHVKKYNFELSNSEIFNYITHRNIWTNFLKKDKPWCMIIESNVNITASFEDIIYTISTMPNDWDIFFPYDANDFYERSQMNKGMTLLNPNIREMRDAEPYLLRFQWSNSCYFISRNGAKKLLQIQTIYDRLDDTILALSFSEKLNTYTEVVDWFDFSNIIRWEYPERKQLIWDAILKNSPWTELRKTKVQALLQVISKIALKLNIDLVLQGGTHLGYIRHGGIMPWDDDVDLGIEEKHIDLFFNVLKEYGNGYYSCNFIEPGTNCPYYKVWHEDGESINGYNYTFPFIDIWVYNVIDKDLVFKNGIICKNSAEKDFISVSFENSILKIPYNSIDLLDTRYTDWKTKIRVYSYSHLLERSAFPPLTVSINVTKEGKLII
;
A
#
# COMPACT_ATOMS: atom_id res chain seq x y z
N MET A 1 -10.79 -35.31 -14.42
CA MET A 1 -10.08 -34.20 -13.75
C MET A 1 -8.95 -34.77 -12.89
N HIS A 2 -7.87 -34.00 -12.69
CA HIS A 2 -6.88 -34.24 -11.64
C HIS A 2 -6.79 -32.94 -10.82
N ILE A 3 -6.71 -33.05 -9.49
CA ILE A 3 -6.69 -31.90 -8.58
C ILE A 3 -5.39 -31.87 -7.80
N TYR A 4 -4.68 -30.76 -7.87
CA TYR A 4 -3.55 -30.47 -7.00
C TYR A 4 -4.00 -29.53 -5.88
N LYS A 5 -3.93 -29.99 -4.64
CA LYS A 5 -4.24 -29.22 -3.43
C LYS A 5 -2.93 -28.71 -2.83
N ILE A 6 -2.73 -27.41 -2.89
CA ILE A 6 -1.52 -26.74 -2.42
C ILE A 6 -1.73 -26.22 -1.01
N GLN A 7 -0.80 -26.53 -0.11
CA GLN A 7 -0.70 -25.93 1.21
C GLN A 7 0.75 -25.51 1.45
N LEU A 8 1.08 -24.29 1.06
CA LEU A 8 2.41 -23.73 1.31
C LEU A 8 2.36 -22.88 2.57
N HIS A 9 3.43 -22.96 3.34
CA HIS A 9 3.74 -22.20 4.52
C HIS A 9 2.84 -22.51 5.74
N ASP A 10 3.49 -22.90 6.84
CA ASP A 10 2.86 -23.22 8.11
C ASP A 10 1.96 -22.11 8.72
N PHE A 11 2.10 -20.85 8.27
CA PHE A 11 1.26 -19.73 8.74
C PHE A 11 -0.12 -19.69 8.07
N GLN A 12 -0.31 -20.37 6.94
CA GLN A 12 -1.62 -20.52 6.33
C GLN A 12 -2.40 -21.55 7.15
N LYS A 13 -3.45 -21.12 7.87
CA LYS A 13 -4.32 -22.05 8.63
C LYS A 13 -4.78 -23.18 7.71
N LYS A 14 -4.74 -24.43 8.20
CA LYS A 14 -5.28 -25.60 7.49
C LYS A 14 -6.74 -25.36 7.10
N CYS A 15 -6.97 -25.00 5.85
CA CYS A 15 -8.28 -25.06 5.25
C CYS A 15 -8.35 -26.37 4.46
N VAL A 16 -9.43 -27.13 4.70
CA VAL A 16 -9.69 -28.39 4.01
C VAL A 16 -10.42 -28.03 2.74
N VAL A 17 -9.75 -28.12 1.59
CA VAL A 17 -10.42 -28.02 0.30
C VAL A 17 -11.42 -29.17 0.21
N LYS A 18 -12.69 -28.85 0.42
CA LYS A 18 -13.82 -29.73 0.14
C LYS A 18 -14.42 -29.33 -1.19
N ILE A 19 -14.76 -30.33 -1.99
CA ILE A 19 -15.61 -30.19 -3.18
C ILE A 19 -16.76 -31.15 -2.95
N ASN A 20 -17.99 -30.68 -3.12
CA ASN A 20 -19.16 -31.49 -2.82
C ASN A 20 -19.21 -32.72 -3.73
N ASP A 21 -19.57 -33.86 -3.14
CA ASP A 21 -19.77 -35.14 -3.83
C ASP A 21 -18.56 -35.69 -4.58
N LEU A 22 -17.34 -35.15 -4.36
CA LEU A 22 -16.15 -35.60 -5.07
C LEU A 22 -15.82 -37.08 -4.83
N ASP A 23 -16.10 -37.57 -3.62
CA ASP A 23 -15.94 -38.99 -3.24
C ASP A 23 -16.79 -39.94 -4.12
N GLN A 24 -17.82 -39.43 -4.80
CA GLN A 24 -18.68 -40.19 -5.71
C GLN A 24 -18.07 -40.35 -7.11
N TYR A 25 -17.00 -39.63 -7.42
CA TYR A 25 -16.32 -39.64 -8.73
C TYR A 25 -14.88 -40.12 -8.59
N ASN A 26 -14.35 -40.80 -9.62
CA ASN A 26 -12.96 -41.27 -9.64
C ASN A 26 -11.98 -40.14 -9.98
N VAL A 27 -11.90 -39.14 -9.10
CA VAL A 27 -11.01 -37.98 -9.23
C VAL A 27 -9.70 -38.24 -8.48
N GLU A 28 -8.58 -38.06 -9.16
CA GLU A 28 -7.26 -38.14 -8.53
C GLU A 28 -6.94 -36.82 -7.82
N GLU A 29 -6.59 -36.90 -6.54
CA GLU A 29 -6.09 -35.76 -5.74
C GLU A 29 -4.61 -35.96 -5.36
N GLU A 30 -3.83 -34.88 -5.43
CA GLU A 30 -2.44 -34.84 -4.94
C GLU A 30 -2.25 -33.64 -4.01
N TYR A 31 -1.72 -33.88 -2.82
CA TYR A 31 -1.45 -32.84 -1.82
C TYR A 31 0.01 -32.40 -1.90
N ILE A 32 0.22 -31.09 -2.02
CA ILE A 32 1.53 -30.45 -2.17
C ILE A 32 1.74 -29.55 -0.96
N GLY A 33 2.80 -29.81 -0.18
CA GLY A 33 3.13 -29.03 1.02
C GLY A 33 4.60 -28.63 1.09
N ASP A 34 4.97 -27.92 2.16
CA ASP A 34 6.33 -27.36 2.36
C ASP A 34 7.46 -28.39 2.34
N GLN A 35 7.16 -29.67 2.62
CA GLN A 35 8.15 -30.74 2.63
C GLN A 35 8.63 -31.16 1.24
N MET A 36 8.04 -30.65 0.15
CA MET A 36 8.60 -30.78 -1.19
C MET A 36 9.85 -29.91 -1.32
N HIS A 37 10.95 -30.33 -0.67
CA HIS A 37 12.28 -29.90 -1.04
C HIS A 37 12.57 -30.41 -2.45
N GLN A 38 12.35 -29.59 -3.47
CA GLN A 38 12.77 -29.88 -4.83
C GLN A 38 13.87 -28.93 -5.29
N SER A 39 14.97 -29.55 -5.70
CA SER A 39 16.08 -29.05 -6.51
C SER A 39 15.77 -27.77 -7.28
N PHE A 40 16.46 -26.66 -6.95
CA PHE A 40 16.51 -25.40 -7.71
C PHE A 40 17.23 -25.53 -9.07
N SER A 41 17.13 -26.67 -9.74
CA SER A 41 17.89 -26.88 -10.97
C SER A 41 17.19 -26.20 -12.15
N GLU A 42 17.84 -25.14 -12.65
CA GLU A 42 17.71 -24.53 -14.00
C GLU A 42 16.67 -23.42 -14.23
N ILE A 43 16.21 -22.68 -13.21
CA ILE A 43 15.45 -21.43 -13.45
C ILE A 43 16.20 -20.20 -12.93
N ASN A 44 16.34 -19.19 -13.77
CA ASN A 44 16.96 -17.92 -13.41
C ASN A 44 15.95 -17.03 -12.67
N ILE A 45 16.42 -16.20 -11.74
CA ILE A 45 15.60 -15.23 -11.03
C ILE A 45 16.19 -13.85 -11.30
N GLU A 46 15.42 -12.96 -11.94
CA GLU A 46 15.86 -11.61 -12.28
C GLU A 46 15.31 -10.59 -11.29
N GLN A 47 16.00 -10.44 -10.16
CA GLN A 47 15.57 -9.54 -9.09
C GLN A 47 15.58 -8.07 -9.53
N HIS A 48 16.46 -7.66 -10.45
CA HIS A 48 16.57 -6.25 -10.85
C HIS A 48 15.28 -5.73 -11.50
N PHE A 49 14.56 -6.59 -12.23
CA PHE A 49 13.28 -6.23 -12.83
C PHE A 49 12.25 -5.84 -11.76
N HIS A 50 12.07 -6.70 -10.74
CA HIS A 50 11.08 -6.50 -9.69
C HIS A 50 11.44 -5.29 -8.82
N VAL A 51 12.72 -5.11 -8.49
CA VAL A 51 13.22 -3.92 -7.78
C VAL A 51 12.96 -2.64 -8.57
N LYS A 52 13.22 -2.63 -9.88
CA LYS A 52 12.95 -1.46 -10.71
C LYS A 52 11.45 -1.13 -10.79
N LYS A 53 10.60 -2.16 -10.80
CA LYS A 53 9.16 -2.01 -10.95
C LYS A 53 8.45 -1.61 -9.64
N TYR A 54 8.86 -2.18 -8.51
CA TYR A 54 8.16 -2.04 -7.24
C TYR A 54 9.03 -1.55 -6.07
N ASN A 55 10.33 -1.35 -6.27
CA ASN A 55 11.29 -0.90 -5.26
C ASN A 55 11.67 -1.91 -4.17
N PHE A 56 11.36 -3.20 -4.35
CA PHE A 56 11.81 -4.30 -3.49
C PHE A 56 11.97 -5.60 -4.29
N GLU A 57 12.66 -6.58 -3.73
CA GLU A 57 12.93 -7.88 -4.36
C GLU A 57 11.72 -8.83 -4.27
N LEU A 58 11.67 -9.85 -5.14
CA LEU A 58 10.76 -10.98 -4.94
C LEU A 58 11.19 -11.76 -3.70
N SER A 59 10.22 -12.07 -2.83
CA SER A 59 10.48 -12.90 -1.65
C SER A 59 10.78 -14.35 -2.04
N ASN A 60 11.56 -15.07 -1.20
CA ASN A 60 11.78 -16.50 -1.40
C ASN A 60 10.45 -17.27 -1.37
N SER A 61 9.48 -16.81 -0.58
CA SER A 61 8.13 -17.38 -0.52
C SER A 61 7.39 -17.29 -1.87
N GLU A 62 7.51 -16.15 -2.58
CA GLU A 62 6.91 -15.97 -3.91
C GLU A 62 7.63 -16.79 -4.98
N ILE A 63 8.97 -16.86 -4.89
CA ILE A 63 9.78 -17.71 -5.77
C ILE A 63 9.42 -19.18 -5.55
N PHE A 64 9.26 -19.61 -4.30
CA PHE A 64 8.88 -20.97 -3.95
C PHE A 64 7.47 -21.32 -4.41
N ASN A 65 6.51 -20.40 -4.29
CA ASN A 65 5.16 -20.57 -4.86
C ASN A 65 5.26 -20.80 -6.38
N TYR A 66 6.00 -19.96 -7.10
CA TYR A 66 6.21 -20.12 -8.55
C TYR A 66 6.80 -21.50 -8.89
N ILE A 67 7.90 -21.88 -8.24
CA ILE A 67 8.59 -23.16 -8.49
C ILE A 67 7.66 -24.35 -8.19
N THR A 68 6.89 -24.28 -7.10
CA THR A 68 5.90 -25.30 -6.75
C THR A 68 4.90 -25.52 -7.88
N HIS A 69 4.32 -24.45 -8.42
CA HIS A 69 3.40 -24.56 -9.56
C HIS A 69 4.09 -25.12 -10.81
N ARG A 70 5.35 -24.75 -11.07
CA ARG A 70 6.13 -25.31 -12.18
C ARG A 70 6.34 -26.83 -12.05
N ASN A 71 6.59 -27.33 -10.83
CA ASN A 71 6.70 -28.76 -10.55
C ASN A 71 5.36 -29.47 -10.75
N ILE A 72 4.26 -28.85 -10.32
CA ILE A 72 2.90 -29.34 -10.56
C ILE A 72 2.63 -29.47 -12.06
N TRP A 73 2.93 -28.45 -12.87
CA TRP A 73 2.75 -28.52 -14.32
C TRP A 73 3.57 -29.64 -14.96
N THR A 74 4.81 -29.83 -14.50
CA THR A 74 5.69 -30.91 -14.97
C THR A 74 5.11 -32.29 -14.66
N ASN A 75 4.58 -32.48 -13.45
CA ASN A 75 3.94 -33.73 -13.04
C ASN A 75 2.61 -33.95 -13.77
N PHE A 76 1.81 -32.90 -13.92
CA PHE A 76 0.56 -32.92 -14.67
C PHE A 76 0.77 -33.39 -16.13
N LEU A 77 1.83 -32.91 -16.80
CA LEU A 77 2.13 -33.34 -18.17
C LEU A 77 2.44 -34.84 -18.31
N LYS A 78 2.82 -35.53 -17.22
CA LYS A 78 3.00 -36.99 -17.20
C LYS A 78 1.67 -37.76 -17.04
N LYS A 79 0.60 -37.09 -16.63
CA LYS A 79 -0.74 -37.68 -16.47
C LYS A 79 -1.49 -37.68 -17.80
N ASP A 80 -2.34 -38.68 -18.00
CA ASP A 80 -3.26 -38.76 -19.14
C ASP A 80 -4.58 -38.04 -18.84
N LYS A 81 -4.50 -36.71 -18.69
CA LYS A 81 -5.65 -35.83 -18.46
C LYS A 81 -5.50 -34.56 -19.32
N PRO A 82 -6.61 -34.01 -19.87
CA PRO A 82 -6.57 -32.84 -20.76
C PRO A 82 -6.25 -31.53 -20.02
N TRP A 83 -6.57 -31.46 -18.74
CA TRP A 83 -6.36 -30.32 -17.86
C TRP A 83 -6.33 -30.79 -16.40
N CYS A 84 -5.80 -29.97 -15.51
CA CYS A 84 -5.91 -30.14 -14.06
C CYS A 84 -6.44 -28.86 -13.39
N MET A 85 -6.99 -29.04 -12.19
CA MET A 85 -7.31 -27.94 -11.28
C MET A 85 -6.18 -27.81 -10.25
N ILE A 86 -5.75 -26.60 -9.97
CA ILE A 86 -4.80 -26.28 -8.92
C ILE A 86 -5.48 -25.34 -7.95
N ILE A 87 -5.49 -25.71 -6.68
CA ILE A 87 -6.21 -24.98 -5.63
C ILE A 87 -5.37 -24.91 -4.36
N GLU A 88 -5.21 -23.70 -3.84
CA GLU A 88 -4.58 -23.45 -2.56
C GLU A 88 -5.56 -23.72 -1.41
N SER A 89 -5.01 -24.05 -0.26
CA SER A 89 -5.78 -24.44 0.91
C SER A 89 -6.78 -23.37 1.35
N ASN A 90 -6.52 -22.08 1.11
CA ASN A 90 -7.40 -20.95 1.46
C ASN A 90 -8.68 -20.83 0.63
N VAL A 91 -8.96 -21.75 -0.29
CA VAL A 91 -10.18 -21.75 -1.11
C VAL A 91 -11.05 -22.96 -0.74
N ASN A 92 -12.33 -22.69 -0.43
CA ASN A 92 -13.34 -23.73 -0.20
C ASN A 92 -14.34 -23.71 -1.36
N ILE A 93 -14.46 -24.80 -2.11
CA ILE A 93 -15.39 -24.91 -3.22
C ILE A 93 -16.71 -25.55 -2.75
N THR A 94 -17.83 -24.88 -2.99
CA THR A 94 -19.18 -25.35 -2.69
C THR A 94 -19.91 -25.92 -3.91
N ALA A 95 -19.37 -25.76 -5.12
CA ALA A 95 -19.93 -26.35 -6.33
C ALA A 95 -19.85 -27.88 -6.35
N SER A 96 -20.76 -28.50 -7.09
CA SER A 96 -20.70 -29.92 -7.40
C SER A 96 -19.63 -30.21 -8.46
N PHE A 97 -19.17 -31.46 -8.53
CA PHE A 97 -18.28 -31.89 -9.60
C PHE A 97 -18.90 -31.69 -11.00
N GLU A 98 -20.21 -31.91 -11.14
CA GLU A 98 -20.92 -31.77 -12.42
C GLU A 98 -20.94 -30.32 -12.90
N ASP A 99 -21.16 -29.35 -12.02
CA ASP A 99 -21.16 -27.92 -12.36
C ASP A 99 -19.79 -27.46 -12.86
N ILE A 100 -18.72 -27.93 -12.21
CA ILE A 100 -17.33 -27.64 -12.62
C ILE A 100 -17.08 -28.22 -14.01
N ILE A 101 -17.42 -29.49 -14.24
CA ILE A 101 -17.21 -30.15 -15.53
C ILE A 101 -18.05 -29.49 -16.62
N TYR A 102 -19.31 -29.16 -16.34
CA TYR A 102 -20.19 -28.48 -17.28
C TYR A 102 -19.55 -27.17 -17.75
N THR A 103 -19.14 -26.31 -16.81
CA THR A 103 -18.51 -25.03 -17.12
C THR A 103 -17.27 -25.22 -18.00
N ILE A 104 -16.32 -26.07 -17.58
CA ILE A 104 -15.10 -26.34 -18.36
C ILE A 104 -15.42 -26.93 -19.75
N SER A 105 -16.46 -27.77 -19.88
CA SER A 105 -16.85 -28.38 -21.15
C SER A 105 -17.46 -27.40 -22.16
N THR A 106 -17.98 -26.27 -21.67
CA THR A 106 -18.55 -25.20 -22.53
C THR A 106 -17.51 -24.19 -23.01
N MET A 107 -16.28 -24.23 -22.47
CA MET A 107 -15.22 -23.31 -22.82
C MET A 107 -14.66 -23.56 -24.23
N PRO A 108 -14.12 -22.52 -24.91
CA PRO A 108 -13.40 -22.67 -26.17
C PRO A 108 -12.19 -23.61 -26.05
N ASN A 109 -11.94 -24.48 -27.03
CA ASN A 109 -10.86 -25.48 -26.94
C ASN A 109 -9.42 -24.92 -26.91
N ASP A 110 -9.25 -23.60 -27.06
CA ASP A 110 -7.95 -22.93 -27.13
C ASP A 110 -7.48 -22.33 -25.79
N TRP A 111 -8.23 -22.52 -24.70
CA TRP A 111 -7.85 -22.00 -23.39
C TRP A 111 -6.56 -22.65 -22.85
N ASP A 112 -5.69 -21.82 -22.29
CA ASP A 112 -4.47 -22.25 -21.62
C ASP A 112 -4.63 -22.25 -20.10
N ILE A 113 -5.22 -21.18 -19.57
CA ILE A 113 -5.58 -21.03 -18.16
C ILE A 113 -7.04 -20.58 -18.06
N PHE A 114 -7.73 -21.08 -17.05
CA PHE A 114 -9.03 -20.60 -16.64
C PHE A 114 -9.03 -20.23 -15.16
N PHE A 115 -9.40 -18.99 -14.85
CA PHE A 115 -9.69 -18.55 -13.49
C PHE A 115 -11.22 -18.58 -13.27
N PRO A 116 -11.71 -19.34 -12.27
CA PRO A 116 -13.13 -19.33 -11.89
C PRO A 116 -13.47 -18.09 -11.04
N TYR A 117 -12.91 -16.94 -11.40
CA TYR A 117 -13.18 -15.63 -10.82
C TYR A 117 -12.61 -14.54 -11.71
N ASP A 118 -13.09 -13.32 -11.50
CA ASP A 118 -12.47 -12.09 -11.99
C ASP A 118 -12.07 -11.23 -10.78
N ALA A 119 -10.76 -11.14 -10.54
CA ALA A 119 -10.22 -10.36 -9.43
C ALA A 119 -10.35 -8.84 -9.66
N ASN A 120 -10.43 -8.40 -10.92
CA ASN A 120 -10.63 -7.00 -11.27
C ASN A 120 -12.03 -6.53 -10.90
N ASP A 121 -13.07 -7.30 -11.26
CA ASP A 121 -14.47 -7.00 -10.91
C ASP A 121 -14.65 -6.86 -9.39
N PHE A 122 -14.02 -7.72 -8.59
CA PHE A 122 -13.99 -7.56 -7.14
C PHE A 122 -13.28 -6.28 -6.70
N TYR A 123 -12.10 -6.00 -7.27
CA TYR A 123 -11.32 -4.81 -6.91
C TYR A 123 -12.06 -3.51 -7.26
N GLU A 124 -12.63 -3.39 -8.47
CA GLU A 124 -13.41 -2.23 -8.89
C GLU A 124 -14.57 -1.96 -7.94
N ARG A 125 -15.34 -2.99 -7.57
CA ARG A 125 -16.41 -2.88 -6.57
C ARG A 125 -15.90 -2.40 -5.21
N SER A 126 -14.73 -2.85 -4.77
CA SER A 126 -14.13 -2.42 -3.50
C SER A 126 -13.64 -0.96 -3.53
N GLN A 127 -13.24 -0.47 -4.70
CA GLN A 127 -12.67 0.87 -4.85
C GLN A 127 -13.73 1.95 -5.08
N MET A 128 -14.90 1.62 -5.65
CA MET A 128 -15.96 2.58 -6.00
C MET A 128 -16.45 3.47 -4.85
N ASN A 129 -16.23 3.09 -3.59
CA ASN A 129 -16.65 3.86 -2.41
C ASN A 129 -15.49 4.29 -1.50
N LYS A 130 -14.23 4.07 -1.91
CA LYS A 130 -13.08 4.29 -1.02
C LYS A 130 -12.90 5.77 -0.72
N GLY A 131 -13.02 6.13 0.56
CA GLY A 131 -12.83 7.50 1.03
C GLY A 131 -13.96 8.49 0.67
N MET A 132 -14.91 8.14 -0.21
CA MET A 132 -15.97 9.06 -0.66
C MET A 132 -16.99 9.43 0.42
N THR A 133 -17.07 8.65 1.49
CA THR A 133 -17.93 8.91 2.66
C THR A 133 -17.23 9.68 3.77
N LEU A 134 -15.91 9.89 3.65
CA LEU A 134 -15.14 10.63 4.63
C LEU A 134 -15.49 12.13 4.56
N LEU A 135 -15.46 12.80 5.71
CA LEU A 135 -15.64 14.25 5.76
C LEU A 135 -14.52 14.97 4.99
N ASN A 136 -13.30 14.45 5.06
CA ASN A 136 -12.10 15.03 4.45
C ASN A 136 -11.45 14.05 3.47
N PRO A 137 -12.06 13.77 2.30
CA PRO A 137 -11.56 12.76 1.38
C PRO A 137 -10.14 13.10 0.90
N ASN A 138 -9.23 12.14 1.02
CA ASN A 138 -7.87 12.28 0.51
C ASN A 138 -7.80 11.77 -0.94
N ILE A 139 -7.69 12.68 -1.91
CA ILE A 139 -7.57 12.35 -3.34
C ILE A 139 -6.43 11.39 -3.65
N ARG A 140 -5.36 11.39 -2.84
CA ARG A 140 -4.23 10.48 -3.02
C ARG A 140 -4.58 9.02 -2.68
N GLU A 141 -5.65 8.76 -1.91
CA GLU A 141 -6.14 7.41 -1.59
C GLU A 141 -7.11 6.85 -2.64
N MET A 142 -7.63 7.68 -3.56
CA MET A 142 -8.57 7.21 -4.61
C MET A 142 -7.92 6.30 -5.65
N ARG A 143 -6.58 6.30 -5.76
CA ARG A 143 -5.83 5.44 -6.67
C ARG A 143 -4.79 4.65 -5.88
N ASP A 144 -5.26 3.71 -5.04
CA ASP A 144 -4.38 2.84 -4.27
C ASP A 144 -3.38 2.18 -5.24
N ALA A 145 -2.11 2.28 -4.91
CA ALA A 145 -1.05 1.81 -5.78
C ALA A 145 -0.36 0.66 -5.06
N GLU A 146 -1.05 -0.48 -5.06
CA GLU A 146 -0.49 -1.71 -4.53
C GLU A 146 0.63 -2.21 -5.44
N PRO A 147 1.68 -2.84 -4.91
CA PRO A 147 2.83 -3.31 -5.69
C PRO A 147 2.54 -4.61 -6.46
N TYR A 148 1.57 -4.56 -7.37
CA TYR A 148 1.16 -5.64 -8.30
C TYR A 148 1.01 -5.08 -9.71
N LEU A 149 1.02 -5.93 -10.75
CA LEU A 149 1.07 -5.51 -12.16
C LEU A 149 -0.08 -4.57 -12.56
N LEU A 150 -1.26 -4.75 -11.94
CA LEU A 150 -2.45 -3.92 -12.16
C LEU A 150 -2.86 -3.10 -10.92
N ARG A 151 -1.96 -2.95 -9.94
CA ARG A 151 -2.23 -2.31 -8.64
C ARG A 151 -3.27 -3.01 -7.75
N PHE A 152 -3.52 -4.28 -8.02
CA PHE A 152 -4.25 -5.18 -7.13
C PHE A 152 -3.74 -6.61 -7.29
N GLN A 153 -3.90 -7.40 -6.24
CA GLN A 153 -3.52 -8.81 -6.26
C GLN A 153 -4.56 -9.63 -7.01
N TRP A 154 -4.17 -10.26 -8.12
CA TRP A 154 -5.04 -11.18 -8.86
C TRP A 154 -5.21 -12.51 -8.12
N SER A 155 -4.13 -13.01 -7.49
CA SER A 155 -4.03 -14.32 -6.85
C SER A 155 -3.96 -15.50 -7.83
N ASN A 156 -3.30 -16.57 -7.39
CA ASN A 156 -3.24 -17.88 -8.04
C ASN A 156 -3.81 -18.99 -7.14
N SER A 157 -4.65 -18.63 -6.17
CA SER A 157 -5.23 -19.56 -5.20
C SER A 157 -6.20 -20.58 -5.80
N CYS A 158 -6.77 -20.36 -6.99
CA CYS A 158 -7.55 -21.38 -7.70
C CYS A 158 -7.50 -21.13 -9.21
N TYR A 159 -7.06 -22.10 -9.99
CA TYR A 159 -7.16 -22.02 -11.45
C TYR A 159 -7.09 -23.41 -12.10
N PHE A 160 -7.50 -23.45 -13.35
CA PHE A 160 -7.39 -24.62 -14.21
C PHE A 160 -6.33 -24.35 -15.26
N ILE A 161 -5.59 -25.39 -15.63
CA ILE A 161 -4.57 -25.29 -16.66
C ILE A 161 -4.68 -26.44 -17.65
N SER A 162 -4.66 -26.11 -18.93
CA SER A 162 -4.65 -27.10 -20.01
C SER A 162 -3.23 -27.63 -20.23
N ARG A 163 -3.09 -28.77 -20.91
CA ARG A 163 -1.76 -29.28 -21.29
C ARG A 163 -0.96 -28.27 -22.12
N ASN A 164 -1.63 -27.48 -22.95
CA ASN A 164 -0.98 -26.45 -23.76
C ASN A 164 -0.48 -25.29 -22.89
N GLY A 165 -1.32 -24.80 -21.97
CA GLY A 165 -0.93 -23.77 -21.01
C GLY A 165 0.27 -24.20 -20.15
N ALA A 166 0.24 -25.43 -19.64
CA ALA A 166 1.34 -26.01 -18.87
C ALA A 166 2.65 -26.03 -19.68
N LYS A 167 2.61 -26.44 -20.96
CA LYS A 167 3.79 -26.44 -21.85
C LYS A 167 4.30 -25.02 -22.09
N LYS A 168 3.42 -24.05 -22.36
CA LYS A 168 3.78 -22.64 -22.58
C LYS A 168 4.49 -22.05 -21.35
N LEU A 169 3.90 -22.22 -20.17
CA LEU A 169 4.49 -21.70 -18.92
C LEU A 169 5.83 -22.37 -18.56
N LEU A 170 5.99 -23.67 -18.88
CA LEU A 170 7.25 -24.37 -18.67
C LEU A 170 8.39 -23.88 -19.60
N GLN A 171 8.10 -23.17 -20.69
CA GLN A 171 9.14 -22.59 -21.55
C GLN A 171 9.83 -21.38 -20.91
N ILE A 172 9.23 -20.76 -19.89
CA ILE A 172 9.81 -19.62 -19.17
C ILE A 172 11.02 -20.11 -18.37
N GLN A 173 12.20 -19.54 -18.64
CA GLN A 173 13.46 -19.88 -17.98
C GLN A 173 13.92 -18.83 -16.96
N THR A 174 13.22 -17.71 -16.87
CA THR A 174 13.54 -16.61 -15.96
C THR A 174 12.28 -16.13 -15.25
N ILE A 175 12.29 -16.09 -13.92
CA ILE A 175 11.27 -15.48 -13.08
C ILE A 175 11.60 -14.00 -12.93
N TYR A 176 10.69 -13.14 -13.39
CA TYR A 176 10.79 -11.68 -13.27
C TYR A 176 9.84 -11.11 -12.22
N ASP A 177 8.70 -11.78 -12.01
CA ASP A 177 7.61 -11.31 -11.16
C ASP A 177 6.92 -12.50 -10.49
N ARG A 178 5.92 -12.21 -9.64
CA ARG A 178 5.06 -13.23 -9.04
C ARG A 178 4.37 -14.09 -10.11
N LEU A 179 3.92 -15.28 -9.72
CA LEU A 179 3.26 -16.21 -10.65
C LEU A 179 1.99 -15.61 -11.27
N ASP A 180 1.12 -15.04 -10.44
CA ASP A 180 -0.12 -14.41 -10.88
C ASP A 180 0.13 -13.23 -11.83
N ASP A 181 1.04 -12.32 -11.46
CA ASP A 181 1.47 -11.21 -12.33
C ASP A 181 2.12 -11.69 -13.63
N THR A 182 2.85 -12.80 -13.61
CA THR A 182 3.45 -13.39 -14.83
C THR A 182 2.37 -13.96 -15.75
N ILE A 183 1.40 -14.70 -15.22
CA ILE A 183 0.27 -15.21 -15.99
C ILE A 183 -0.51 -14.07 -16.65
N LEU A 184 -0.79 -12.99 -15.90
CA LEU A 184 -1.46 -11.81 -16.43
C LEU A 184 -0.64 -11.11 -17.51
N ALA A 185 0.66 -10.90 -17.31
CA ALA A 185 1.52 -10.28 -18.32
C ALA A 185 1.57 -11.09 -19.63
N LEU A 186 1.56 -12.42 -19.55
CA LEU A 186 1.50 -13.29 -20.73
C LEU A 186 0.14 -13.25 -21.41
N SER A 187 -0.94 -13.13 -20.63
CA SER A 187 -2.30 -12.93 -21.16
C SER A 187 -2.40 -11.63 -21.96
N PHE A 188 -1.96 -10.51 -21.38
CA PHE A 188 -1.96 -9.20 -22.07
C PHE A 188 -1.04 -9.14 -23.29
N SER A 189 -0.06 -10.01 -23.39
CA SER A 189 0.82 -10.11 -24.56
C SER A 189 0.41 -11.21 -25.53
N GLU A 190 -0.79 -11.78 -25.38
CA GLU A 190 -1.37 -12.82 -26.23
C GLU A 190 -0.50 -14.09 -26.32
N LYS A 191 0.38 -14.31 -25.34
CA LYS A 191 1.23 -15.50 -25.24
C LYS A 191 0.53 -16.65 -24.54
N LEU A 192 -0.49 -16.33 -23.73
CA LEU A 192 -1.28 -17.28 -22.97
C LEU A 192 -2.77 -16.94 -23.14
N ASN A 193 -3.57 -17.90 -23.59
CA ASN A 193 -5.02 -17.73 -23.72
C ASN A 193 -5.68 -17.93 -22.36
N THR A 194 -5.76 -16.86 -21.58
CA THR A 194 -6.37 -16.87 -20.25
C THR A 194 -7.85 -16.49 -20.34
N TYR A 195 -8.71 -17.33 -19.77
CA TYR A 195 -10.14 -17.08 -19.63
C TYR A 195 -10.49 -16.87 -18.17
N THR A 196 -11.52 -16.06 -17.93
CA THR A 196 -12.02 -15.74 -16.59
C THR A 196 -13.54 -15.80 -16.59
N GLU A 197 -14.16 -16.39 -15.57
CA GLU A 197 -15.61 -16.39 -15.40
C GLU A 197 -15.95 -16.25 -13.91
N VAL A 198 -16.90 -15.36 -13.60
CA VAL A 198 -17.41 -15.20 -12.23
C VAL A 198 -18.45 -16.30 -11.98
N VAL A 199 -18.04 -17.34 -11.27
CA VAL A 199 -18.88 -18.49 -10.90
C VAL A 199 -19.31 -18.42 -9.44
N ASP A 200 -20.33 -19.19 -9.07
CA ASP A 200 -20.87 -19.30 -7.70
C ASP A 200 -20.23 -20.45 -6.89
N TRP A 201 -19.11 -20.98 -7.37
CA TRP A 201 -18.43 -22.12 -6.75
C TRP A 201 -17.82 -21.80 -5.41
N PHE A 202 -17.47 -20.54 -5.17
CA PHE A 202 -16.98 -20.03 -3.91
C PHE A 202 -17.11 -18.51 -3.94
N ASP A 203 -17.10 -17.90 -2.77
CA ASP A 203 -17.07 -16.46 -2.67
C ASP A 203 -15.60 -15.99 -2.69
N PHE A 204 -15.19 -15.35 -3.78
CA PHE A 204 -13.84 -14.81 -3.95
C PHE A 204 -13.46 -13.84 -2.82
N SER A 205 -14.42 -13.13 -2.21
CA SER A 205 -14.16 -12.22 -1.10
C SER A 205 -13.72 -12.95 0.18
N ASN A 206 -14.03 -14.24 0.30
CA ASN A 206 -13.62 -15.09 1.42
C ASN A 206 -12.24 -15.73 1.21
N ILE A 207 -11.62 -15.59 0.03
CA ILE A 207 -10.25 -16.05 -0.17
C ILE A 207 -9.34 -15.15 0.68
N ILE A 208 -8.74 -15.74 1.71
CA ILE A 208 -7.75 -15.06 2.55
C ILE A 208 -6.54 -14.75 1.67
N ARG A 209 -6.35 -13.48 1.36
CA ARG A 209 -5.17 -12.98 0.65
C ARG A 209 -4.00 -13.00 1.61
N TRP A 210 -3.21 -14.07 1.56
CA TRP A 210 -2.02 -14.16 2.37
C TRP A 210 -1.02 -13.10 1.93
N GLU A 211 -0.67 -12.21 2.85
CA GLU A 211 0.56 -11.44 2.73
C GLU A 211 1.70 -12.30 3.23
N TYR A 212 2.60 -12.70 2.33
CA TYR A 212 3.81 -13.42 2.72
C TYR A 212 4.58 -12.57 3.74
N PRO A 213 4.87 -13.07 4.96
CA PRO A 213 5.59 -12.29 5.97
C PRO A 213 6.93 -11.75 5.46
N GLU A 214 7.63 -12.53 4.65
CA GLU A 214 8.88 -12.12 4.00
C GLU A 214 8.67 -10.97 3.00
N ARG A 215 7.65 -11.03 2.15
CA ARG A 215 7.28 -9.91 1.25
C ARG A 215 6.97 -8.66 2.06
N LYS A 216 6.19 -8.81 3.14
CA LYS A 216 5.83 -7.71 4.04
C LYS A 216 7.09 -7.05 4.62
N GLN A 217 8.06 -7.86 5.06
CA GLN A 217 9.35 -7.37 5.56
C GLN A 217 10.14 -6.65 4.46
N LEU A 218 10.22 -7.20 3.25
CA LEU A 218 10.94 -6.56 2.13
C LEU A 218 10.32 -5.20 1.75
N ILE A 219 8.99 -5.09 1.75
CA ILE A 219 8.30 -3.82 1.52
C ILE A 219 8.60 -2.84 2.67
N TRP A 220 8.54 -3.30 3.92
CA TRP A 220 8.88 -2.49 5.09
C TRP A 220 10.30 -1.94 5.00
N ASP A 221 11.27 -2.78 4.65
CA ASP A 221 12.67 -2.37 4.49
C ASP A 221 12.85 -1.37 3.34
N ALA A 222 12.12 -1.56 2.23
CA ALA A 222 12.12 -0.62 1.11
C ALA A 222 11.52 0.75 1.50
N ILE A 223 10.45 0.74 2.31
CA ILE A 223 9.85 1.95 2.87
C ILE A 223 10.87 2.70 3.74
N LEU A 224 11.55 2.02 4.66
CA LEU A 224 12.57 2.64 5.51
C LEU A 224 13.78 3.15 4.71
N LYS A 225 14.18 2.43 3.67
CA LYS A 225 15.27 2.83 2.77
C LYS A 225 14.96 4.10 1.98
N ASN A 226 13.68 4.40 1.74
CA ASN A 226 13.24 5.63 1.08
C ASN A 226 13.20 6.85 2.03
N SER A 227 13.65 6.71 3.28
CA SER A 227 13.75 7.84 4.20
C SER A 227 14.59 8.98 3.60
N PRO A 228 14.06 10.21 3.52
CA PRO A 228 14.84 11.38 3.13
C PRO A 228 15.75 11.84 4.28
N TRP A 229 15.52 11.38 5.52
CA TRP A 229 16.10 11.94 6.72
C TRP A 229 17.46 11.33 7.03
N THR A 230 18.51 12.07 6.67
CA THR A 230 19.83 11.88 7.27
C THR A 230 19.88 12.57 8.62
N GLU A 231 20.84 12.22 9.48
CA GLU A 231 21.07 12.91 10.76
C GLU A 231 21.18 14.43 10.60
N LEU A 232 21.84 14.90 9.52
CA LEU A 232 21.99 16.32 9.22
C LEU A 232 20.65 16.97 8.88
N ARG A 233 19.85 16.35 7.99
CA ARG A 233 18.51 16.86 7.61
C ARG A 233 17.57 16.87 8.81
N LYS A 234 17.63 15.81 9.62
CA LYS A 234 16.85 15.71 10.86
C LYS A 234 17.20 16.83 11.84
N THR A 235 18.49 17.09 12.04
CA THR A 235 18.97 18.21 12.87
C THR A 235 18.47 19.55 12.35
N LYS A 236 18.49 19.76 11.03
CA LYS A 236 18.04 21.01 10.40
C LYS A 236 16.53 21.24 10.57
N VAL A 237 15.69 20.22 10.34
CA VAL A 237 14.23 20.38 10.54
C VAL A 237 13.89 20.57 12.02
N GLN A 238 14.62 19.93 12.93
CA GLN A 238 14.46 20.15 14.38
C GLN A 238 14.82 21.58 14.77
N ALA A 239 15.90 22.16 14.22
CA ALA A 239 16.26 23.56 14.46
C ALA A 239 15.20 24.53 13.93
N LEU A 240 14.66 24.28 12.73
CA LEU A 240 13.52 25.03 12.18
C LEU A 240 12.30 24.98 13.12
N LEU A 241 11.90 23.79 13.55
CA LEU A 241 10.77 23.60 14.47
C LEU A 241 10.98 24.30 15.81
N GLN A 242 12.20 24.26 16.36
CA GLN A 242 12.52 24.91 17.63
C GLN A 242 12.37 26.44 17.55
N VAL A 243 12.83 27.07 16.46
CA VAL A 243 12.68 28.51 16.27
C VAL A 243 11.22 28.90 16.10
N ILE A 244 10.50 28.19 15.23
CA ILE A 244 9.06 28.40 14.99
C ILE A 244 8.25 28.22 16.27
N SER A 245 8.48 27.13 17.01
CA SER A 245 7.81 26.83 18.29
C SER A 245 8.11 27.91 19.33
N LYS A 246 9.37 28.35 19.46
CA LYS A 246 9.76 29.42 20.40
C LYS A 246 9.06 30.74 20.08
N ILE A 247 8.97 31.11 18.81
CA ILE A 247 8.27 32.33 18.38
C ILE A 247 6.78 32.20 18.70
N ALA A 248 6.15 31.09 18.35
CA ALA A 248 4.73 30.86 18.62
C ALA A 248 4.41 30.91 20.12
N LEU A 249 5.21 30.25 20.96
CA LEU A 249 5.05 30.29 22.42
C LEU A 249 5.19 31.70 22.99
N LYS A 250 6.16 32.50 22.51
CA LYS A 250 6.33 33.90 22.94
C LYS A 250 5.11 34.75 22.59
N LEU A 251 4.46 34.45 21.48
CA LEU A 251 3.29 35.17 20.97
C LEU A 251 1.95 34.58 21.46
N ASN A 252 1.98 33.51 22.24
CA ASN A 252 0.80 32.74 22.65
C ASN A 252 -0.05 32.29 21.45
N ILE A 253 0.62 31.77 20.42
CA ILE A 253 0.02 31.24 19.19
C ILE A 253 0.08 29.71 19.22
N ASP A 254 -1.04 29.07 18.93
CA ASP A 254 -1.14 27.62 18.83
C ASP A 254 -0.83 27.13 17.42
N LEU A 255 0.33 26.48 17.26
CA LEU A 255 0.71 25.76 16.03
C LEU A 255 0.29 24.30 16.14
N VAL A 256 -0.63 23.88 15.28
CA VAL A 256 -1.30 22.57 15.35
C VAL A 256 -0.67 21.61 14.35
N LEU A 257 -0.34 20.37 14.73
CA LEU A 257 0.12 19.37 13.75
C LEU A 257 -0.97 19.11 12.71
N GLN A 258 -0.59 19.01 11.44
CA GLN A 258 -1.53 18.82 10.33
C GLN A 258 -1.19 17.58 9.51
N GLY A 259 -2.18 16.97 8.86
CA GLY A 259 -1.96 16.00 7.78
C GLY A 259 -1.07 14.81 8.14
N GLY A 260 -0.05 14.56 7.31
CA GLY A 260 0.91 13.47 7.49
C GLY A 260 1.70 13.60 8.80
N THR A 261 2.03 14.84 9.18
CA THR A 261 2.71 15.15 10.45
C THR A 261 1.88 14.79 11.67
N HIS A 262 0.58 15.11 11.66
CA HIS A 262 -0.35 14.73 12.73
C HIS A 262 -0.49 13.21 12.86
N LEU A 263 -0.68 12.53 11.72
CA LEU A 263 -0.68 11.06 11.66
C LEU A 263 0.63 10.46 12.16
N GLY A 264 1.77 11.04 11.78
CA GLY A 264 3.10 10.63 12.21
C GLY A 264 3.26 10.70 13.73
N TYR A 265 2.86 11.81 14.35
CA TYR A 265 2.89 11.93 15.80
C TYR A 265 1.99 10.88 16.50
N ILE A 266 0.74 10.72 16.04
CA ILE A 266 -0.18 9.75 16.63
C ILE A 266 0.36 8.32 16.45
N ARG A 267 0.79 7.95 15.25
CA ARG A 267 1.14 6.56 14.93
C ARG A 267 2.58 6.17 15.28
N HIS A 268 3.55 7.06 15.06
CA HIS A 268 4.98 6.79 15.21
C HIS A 268 5.65 7.62 16.32
N GLY A 269 4.96 8.62 16.88
CA GLY A 269 5.51 9.47 17.94
C GLY A 269 6.41 10.61 17.44
N GLY A 270 6.52 10.81 16.13
CA GLY A 270 7.37 11.82 15.50
C GLY A 270 7.15 11.85 13.99
N ILE A 271 8.10 12.43 13.24
CA ILE A 271 8.07 12.37 11.77
C ILE A 271 8.16 10.90 11.35
N MET A 272 7.29 10.45 10.44
CA MET A 272 7.38 9.08 9.93
C MET A 272 8.66 8.94 9.10
N PRO A 273 9.37 7.80 9.15
CA PRO A 273 10.68 7.67 8.51
C PRO A 273 10.69 8.03 7.02
N TRP A 274 9.60 7.78 6.29
CA TRP A 274 9.47 8.03 4.85
C TRP A 274 8.75 9.33 4.48
N ASP A 275 8.16 10.03 5.46
CA ASP A 275 7.42 11.29 5.23
C ASP A 275 8.43 12.43 5.16
N ASP A 276 8.44 13.19 4.06
CA ASP A 276 9.58 14.05 3.70
C ASP A 276 9.36 15.54 3.92
N ASP A 277 8.26 15.92 4.57
CA ASP A 277 7.96 17.28 4.98
C ASP A 277 7.35 17.33 6.40
N VAL A 278 7.07 18.54 6.86
CA VAL A 278 6.38 18.79 8.13
C VAL A 278 5.29 19.82 7.89
N ASP A 279 4.06 19.49 8.31
CA ASP A 279 2.87 20.31 8.14
C ASP A 279 2.34 20.80 9.49
N LEU A 280 2.18 22.11 9.62
CA LEU A 280 1.58 22.78 10.78
C LEU A 280 0.37 23.61 10.36
N GLY A 281 -0.56 23.84 11.27
CA GLY A 281 -1.70 24.73 11.13
C GLY A 281 -1.52 25.99 11.98
N ILE A 282 -1.89 27.15 11.43
CA ILE A 282 -1.96 28.42 12.14
C ILE A 282 -3.31 29.11 11.91
N GLU A 283 -3.85 29.75 12.94
CA GLU A 283 -5.09 30.53 12.81
C GLU A 283 -4.83 31.83 12.02
N GLU A 284 -5.72 32.17 11.08
CA GLU A 284 -5.55 33.28 10.14
C GLU A 284 -5.21 34.61 10.82
N LYS A 285 -5.85 34.92 11.96
CA LYS A 285 -5.63 36.17 12.71
C LYS A 285 -4.19 36.35 13.21
N HIS A 286 -3.39 35.28 13.26
CA HIS A 286 -2.03 35.29 13.79
C HIS A 286 -0.94 35.34 12.72
N ILE A 287 -1.28 35.18 11.44
CA ILE A 287 -0.33 35.09 10.32
C ILE A 287 0.59 36.30 10.27
N ASP A 288 0.04 37.50 10.18
CA ASP A 288 0.83 38.72 10.00
C ASP A 288 1.81 38.92 11.17
N LEU A 289 1.32 38.74 12.40
CA LEU A 289 2.15 38.85 13.59
C LEU A 289 3.27 37.81 13.61
N PHE A 290 2.95 36.55 13.34
CA PHE A 290 3.90 35.45 13.37
C PHE A 290 5.02 35.63 12.34
N PHE A 291 4.67 35.88 11.08
CA PHE A 291 5.66 36.02 10.01
C PHE A 291 6.46 37.32 10.08
N ASN A 292 5.89 38.41 10.64
CA ASN A 292 6.67 39.61 10.93
C ASN A 292 7.75 39.33 11.98
N VAL A 293 7.42 38.64 13.07
CA VAL A 293 8.40 38.29 14.10
C VAL A 293 9.43 37.27 13.59
N LEU A 294 9.03 36.31 12.76
CA LEU A 294 9.97 35.38 12.11
C LEU A 294 10.94 36.12 11.18
N LYS A 295 10.44 37.10 10.41
CA LYS A 295 11.28 37.94 9.55
C LYS A 295 12.25 38.80 10.36
N GLU A 296 11.81 39.38 11.48
CA GLU A 296 12.65 40.16 12.40
C GLU A 296 13.67 39.29 13.14
N TYR A 297 13.36 38.02 13.40
CA TYR A 297 14.30 37.07 13.99
C TYR A 297 15.55 36.91 13.11
N GLY A 298 15.39 36.97 11.78
CA GLY A 298 16.49 36.93 10.82
C GLY A 298 17.27 35.62 10.91
N ASN A 299 18.61 35.70 10.91
CA ASN A 299 19.52 34.56 11.05
C ASN A 299 19.32 33.46 10.01
N GLY A 300 19.09 33.84 8.76
CA GLY A 300 18.95 32.88 7.66
C GLY A 300 17.63 32.13 7.61
N TYR A 301 16.65 32.46 8.48
CA TYR A 301 15.29 31.92 8.42
C TYR A 301 14.45 32.75 7.43
N TYR A 302 13.80 32.07 6.49
CA TYR A 302 12.98 32.69 5.45
C TYR A 302 11.58 32.11 5.45
N SER A 303 10.63 32.89 4.98
CA SER A 303 9.27 32.45 4.73
C SER A 303 8.71 33.09 3.46
N CYS A 304 7.81 32.38 2.79
CA CYS A 304 7.09 32.87 1.62
C CYS A 304 5.73 32.20 1.55
N ASN A 305 4.76 32.91 0.97
CA ASN A 305 3.46 32.34 0.67
C ASN A 305 3.48 31.65 -0.70
N PHE A 306 2.72 30.57 -0.80
CA PHE A 306 2.52 29.77 -2.00
C PHE A 306 1.03 29.52 -2.18
N ILE A 307 0.65 29.06 -3.37
CA ILE A 307 -0.75 28.71 -3.69
C ILE A 307 -0.80 27.20 -3.90
N GLU A 308 -1.65 26.53 -3.12
CA GLU A 308 -1.82 25.08 -3.23
C GLU A 308 -2.43 24.72 -4.59
N PRO A 309 -1.78 23.87 -5.39
CA PRO A 309 -2.37 23.33 -6.61
C PRO A 309 -3.64 22.54 -6.29
N GLY A 310 -4.76 22.92 -6.90
CA GLY A 310 -6.04 22.23 -6.77
C GLY A 310 -7.09 22.97 -5.95
N THR A 311 -6.70 23.63 -4.85
CA THR A 311 -7.61 24.44 -4.02
C THR A 311 -7.46 25.95 -4.28
N ASN A 312 -6.35 26.36 -4.89
CA ASN A 312 -6.00 27.77 -5.12
C ASN A 312 -5.95 28.60 -3.83
N CYS A 313 -5.71 27.94 -2.69
CA CYS A 313 -5.64 28.57 -1.38
C CYS A 313 -4.19 28.87 -0.99
N PRO A 314 -3.95 29.97 -0.24
CA PRO A 314 -2.63 30.29 0.24
C PRO A 314 -2.21 29.37 1.38
N TYR A 315 -0.94 28.98 1.36
CA TYR A 315 -0.21 28.38 2.47
C TYR A 315 1.18 29.02 2.53
N TYR A 316 1.93 28.77 3.60
CA TYR A 316 3.25 29.35 3.79
C TYR A 316 4.28 28.24 3.94
N LYS A 317 5.49 28.50 3.47
CA LYS A 317 6.64 27.62 3.70
C LYS A 317 7.69 28.37 4.50
N VAL A 318 8.32 27.70 5.45
CA VAL A 318 9.44 28.22 6.25
C VAL A 318 10.65 27.31 6.05
N TRP A 319 11.81 27.92 5.76
CA TRP A 319 13.07 27.22 5.54
C TRP A 319 14.24 28.05 6.03
N HIS A 320 15.44 27.46 6.01
CA HIS A 320 16.67 28.14 6.42
C HIS A 320 17.71 28.07 5.29
N GLU A 321 18.47 29.16 5.04
CA GLU A 321 19.40 29.25 3.90
C GLU A 321 20.49 28.18 3.85
N ASP A 322 20.87 27.61 4.99
CA ASP A 322 21.86 26.53 5.05
C ASP A 322 21.32 25.17 4.57
N GLY A 323 20.03 25.09 4.23
CA GLY A 323 19.38 23.90 3.70
C GLY A 323 19.91 23.47 2.32
N GLU A 324 19.49 22.30 1.87
CA GLU A 324 19.82 21.80 0.53
C GLU A 324 18.99 22.52 -0.53
N SER A 325 19.67 23.15 -1.50
CA SER A 325 18.98 23.83 -2.60
C SER A 325 18.21 22.84 -3.46
N ILE A 326 16.99 23.23 -3.85
CA ILE A 326 16.13 22.44 -4.71
C ILE A 326 16.08 23.10 -6.09
N ASN A 327 16.40 22.33 -7.13
CA ASN A 327 16.54 22.90 -8.48
C ASN A 327 15.20 23.46 -9.00
N GLY A 328 15.18 24.74 -9.36
CA GLY A 328 13.99 25.43 -9.85
C GLY A 328 13.12 26.06 -8.76
N TYR A 329 13.53 25.97 -7.50
CA TYR A 329 12.78 26.51 -6.36
C TYR A 329 13.64 27.51 -5.58
N ASN A 330 12.97 28.48 -4.94
CA ASN A 330 13.60 29.55 -4.16
C ASN A 330 13.72 29.23 -2.66
N TYR A 331 13.41 28.00 -2.28
CA TYR A 331 13.52 27.47 -0.92
C TYR A 331 14.43 26.25 -0.88
N THR A 332 14.83 25.87 0.32
CA THR A 332 15.72 24.74 0.58
C THR A 332 15.02 23.62 1.32
N PHE A 333 15.55 22.41 1.21
CA PHE A 333 15.17 21.26 2.02
C PHE A 333 16.04 21.14 3.29
N PRO A 334 15.51 20.75 4.45
CA PRO A 334 14.09 20.59 4.74
C PRO A 334 13.39 21.95 4.93
N PHE A 335 12.07 21.92 4.88
CA PHE A 335 11.19 23.06 5.14
C PHE A 335 10.01 22.61 6.01
N ILE A 336 9.22 23.58 6.47
CA ILE A 336 7.95 23.36 7.17
C ILE A 336 6.85 24.10 6.43
N ASP A 337 5.77 23.40 6.09
CA ASP A 337 4.56 24.00 5.54
C ASP A 337 3.59 24.41 6.66
N ILE A 338 3.02 25.59 6.50
CA ILE A 338 2.11 26.24 7.45
C ILE A 338 0.79 26.51 6.72
N TRP A 339 -0.22 25.74 7.11
CA TRP A 339 -1.57 25.77 6.58
C TRP A 339 -2.46 26.70 7.40
N VAL A 340 -3.29 27.47 6.72
CA VAL A 340 -4.15 28.47 7.36
C VAL A 340 -5.50 27.88 7.71
N TYR A 341 -5.95 28.09 8.95
CA TYR A 341 -7.31 27.76 9.38
C TYR A 341 -8.01 28.93 10.08
N ASN A 342 -9.33 28.81 10.20
CA ASN A 342 -10.16 29.61 11.10
C ASN A 342 -10.91 28.70 12.05
N VAL A 343 -11.27 29.23 13.23
CA VAL A 343 -12.22 28.56 14.12
C VAL A 343 -13.63 29.07 13.79
N ILE A 344 -14.50 28.16 13.36
CA ILE A 344 -15.92 28.44 13.09
C ILE A 344 -16.73 27.56 14.03
N ASP A 345 -17.50 28.20 14.92
CA ASP A 345 -18.17 27.55 16.06
C ASP A 345 -17.20 26.73 16.92
N LYS A 346 -17.11 25.43 16.66
CA LYS A 346 -16.25 24.46 17.38
C LYS A 346 -15.34 23.66 16.44
N ASP A 347 -15.28 24.04 15.16
CA ASP A 347 -14.54 23.33 14.13
C ASP A 347 -13.32 24.17 13.70
N LEU A 348 -12.19 23.51 13.44
CA LEU A 348 -11.10 24.12 12.69
C LEU A 348 -11.41 23.92 11.21
N VAL A 349 -11.50 25.02 10.46
CA VAL A 349 -11.76 25.01 9.02
C VAL A 349 -10.55 25.58 8.31
N PHE A 350 -9.77 24.69 7.68
CA PHE A 350 -8.62 25.08 6.88
C PHE A 350 -9.06 25.69 5.55
N LYS A 351 -8.29 26.67 5.05
CA LYS A 351 -8.61 27.36 3.79
C LYS A 351 -8.77 26.40 2.61
N ASN A 352 -8.00 25.32 2.59
CA ASN A 352 -8.08 24.28 1.56
C ASN A 352 -9.30 23.35 1.68
N GLY A 353 -10.23 23.63 2.59
CA GLY A 353 -11.49 22.91 2.73
C GLY A 353 -11.45 21.74 3.71
N ILE A 354 -10.31 21.46 4.36
CA ILE A 354 -10.24 20.45 5.42
C ILE A 354 -10.98 20.96 6.66
N ILE A 355 -11.94 20.17 7.15
CA ILE A 355 -12.74 20.47 8.34
C ILE A 355 -12.36 19.50 9.45
N CYS A 356 -11.76 20.01 10.51
CA CYS A 356 -11.57 19.25 11.75
C CYS A 356 -12.79 19.48 12.66
N LYS A 357 -13.74 18.55 12.61
CA LYS A 357 -15.00 18.68 13.35
C LYS A 357 -14.79 18.57 14.86
N ASN A 358 -15.44 19.44 15.62
CA ASN A 358 -15.38 19.60 17.07
C ASN A 358 -13.96 19.85 17.63
N SER A 359 -12.96 20.13 16.80
CA SER A 359 -11.57 20.19 17.25
C SER A 359 -11.24 21.37 18.16
N ALA A 360 -12.09 22.42 18.17
CA ALA A 360 -12.00 23.57 19.06
C ALA A 360 -12.99 23.51 20.24
N GLU A 361 -13.71 22.40 20.43
CA GLU A 361 -14.65 22.24 21.55
C GLU A 361 -13.94 22.19 22.92
N LYS A 362 -12.65 21.81 22.92
CA LYS A 362 -11.77 21.84 24.09
C LYS A 362 -10.40 22.39 23.70
N ASP A 363 -9.64 22.82 24.69
CA ASP A 363 -8.26 23.28 24.51
C ASP A 363 -7.40 22.24 23.78
N PHE A 364 -6.51 22.73 22.92
CA PHE A 364 -5.53 21.86 22.28
C PHE A 364 -4.57 21.24 23.28
N ILE A 365 -4.19 20.00 23.02
CA ILE A 365 -3.21 19.28 23.83
C ILE A 365 -1.81 19.70 23.41
N SER A 366 -1.01 20.18 24.36
CA SER A 366 0.42 20.42 24.15
C SER A 366 1.18 19.10 24.01
N VAL A 367 1.98 18.98 22.96
CA VAL A 367 2.78 17.79 22.67
C VAL A 367 4.23 18.17 22.38
N SER A 368 5.16 17.26 22.72
CA SER A 368 6.55 17.35 22.26
C SER A 368 6.67 16.59 20.94
N PHE A 369 6.99 17.31 19.87
CA PHE A 369 7.24 16.76 18.54
C PHE A 369 8.60 17.26 18.07
N GLU A 370 9.54 16.36 17.83
CA GLU A 370 10.87 16.70 17.33
C GLU A 370 11.57 17.78 18.17
N ASN A 371 11.54 17.61 19.49
CA ASN A 371 12.10 18.51 20.50
C ASN A 371 11.45 19.91 20.55
N SER A 372 10.25 20.08 19.99
CA SER A 372 9.51 21.33 19.95
C SER A 372 8.12 21.17 20.57
N ILE A 373 7.62 22.22 21.23
CA ILE A 373 6.28 22.21 21.82
C ILE A 373 5.28 22.68 20.76
N LEU A 374 4.36 21.81 20.38
CA LEU A 374 3.32 22.03 19.39
C LEU A 374 1.97 21.57 19.94
N LYS A 375 0.91 21.71 19.14
CA LYS A 375 -0.47 21.40 19.54
C LYS A 375 -1.07 20.28 18.69
N ILE A 376 -1.98 19.52 19.29
CA ILE A 376 -2.91 18.65 18.56
C ILE A 376 -4.34 18.85 19.09
N PRO A 377 -5.37 18.59 18.29
CA PRO A 377 -6.74 18.55 18.77
C PRO A 377 -6.98 17.41 19.76
N TYR A 378 -7.83 17.62 20.77
CA TYR A 378 -8.12 16.60 21.78
C TYR A 378 -8.78 15.33 21.21
N ASN A 379 -9.50 15.47 20.09
CA ASN A 379 -10.18 14.38 19.37
C ASN A 379 -9.37 13.87 18.17
N SER A 380 -8.05 13.85 18.29
CA SER A 380 -7.12 13.50 17.20
C SER A 380 -7.46 12.22 16.43
N ILE A 381 -7.88 11.15 17.13
CA ILE A 381 -8.23 9.88 16.49
C ILE A 381 -9.43 10.03 15.56
N ASP A 382 -10.49 10.72 16.02
CA ASP A 382 -11.68 10.97 15.21
C ASP A 382 -11.33 11.79 13.97
N LEU A 383 -10.44 12.78 14.10
CA LEU A 383 -10.01 13.60 12.98
C LEU A 383 -9.24 12.79 11.92
N LEU A 384 -8.34 11.91 12.35
CA LEU A 384 -7.63 11.01 11.43
C LEU A 384 -8.61 10.04 10.74
N ASP A 385 -9.59 9.52 11.48
CA ASP A 385 -10.66 8.66 10.93
C ASP A 385 -11.55 9.40 9.91
N THR A 386 -11.64 10.74 9.99
CA THR A 386 -12.35 11.54 8.98
C THR A 386 -11.57 11.80 7.70
N ARG A 387 -10.26 11.50 7.67
CA ARG A 387 -9.36 11.87 6.57
C ARG A 387 -8.71 10.70 5.86
N TYR A 388 -8.37 9.64 6.60
CA TYR A 388 -7.62 8.51 6.08
C TYR A 388 -8.43 7.22 6.22
N THR A 389 -8.64 6.51 5.11
CA THR A 389 -9.58 5.37 5.06
C THR A 389 -9.11 4.19 5.92
N ASP A 390 -7.81 3.93 5.96
CA ASP A 390 -7.26 2.71 6.57
C ASP A 390 -5.89 2.94 7.24
N TRP A 391 -5.66 4.15 7.78
CA TRP A 391 -4.40 4.53 8.44
C TRP A 391 -4.02 3.64 9.63
N LYS A 392 -5.01 2.96 10.22
CA LYS A 392 -4.86 2.00 11.33
C LYS A 392 -4.38 0.62 10.87
N THR A 393 -4.58 0.28 9.60
CA THR A 393 -4.31 -1.06 9.05
C THR A 393 -3.31 -1.05 7.90
N LYS A 394 -2.92 0.13 7.39
CA LYS A 394 -2.04 0.26 6.24
C LYS A 394 -1.11 1.48 6.33
N ILE A 395 0.12 1.30 5.89
CA ILE A 395 1.04 2.37 5.51
C ILE A 395 0.92 2.60 4.02
N ARG A 396 0.91 3.87 3.63
CA ARG A 396 1.09 4.32 2.24
C ARG A 396 2.29 5.23 2.16
N VAL A 397 3.14 4.98 1.18
CA VAL A 397 4.22 5.87 0.79
C VAL A 397 3.95 6.33 -0.64
N TYR A 398 3.74 7.62 -0.80
CA TYR A 398 3.53 8.23 -2.11
C TYR A 398 4.87 8.36 -2.85
N SER A 399 4.79 8.45 -4.17
CA SER A 399 5.99 8.49 -5.02
C SER A 399 6.68 9.85 -5.04
N TYR A 400 6.01 10.92 -4.60
CA TYR A 400 6.51 12.28 -4.66
C TYR A 400 7.61 12.50 -3.62
N SER A 401 8.73 13.10 -4.04
CA SER A 401 9.78 13.55 -3.15
C SER A 401 9.87 15.07 -3.20
N HIS A 402 9.70 15.73 -2.06
CA HIS A 402 9.88 17.17 -1.88
C HIS A 402 11.34 17.60 -1.99
N LEU A 403 12.30 16.73 -1.65
CA LEU A 403 13.73 17.02 -1.90
C LEU A 403 14.02 17.17 -3.40
N LEU A 404 13.30 16.44 -4.27
CA LEU A 404 13.50 16.44 -5.72
C LEU A 404 12.41 17.19 -6.49
N GLU A 405 11.32 17.58 -5.81
CA GLU A 405 10.09 18.15 -6.35
C GLU A 405 9.53 17.37 -7.56
N ARG A 406 9.53 16.04 -7.44
CA ARG A 406 9.03 15.11 -8.47
C ARG A 406 8.78 13.71 -7.92
N SER A 407 8.10 12.88 -8.71
CA SER A 407 8.00 11.45 -8.45
C SER A 407 9.39 10.78 -8.52
N ALA A 408 9.81 10.09 -7.46
CA ALA A 408 11.15 9.54 -7.31
C ALA A 408 11.21 8.00 -7.32
N PHE A 409 10.16 7.31 -6.84
CA PHE A 409 10.10 5.86 -6.74
C PHE A 409 8.65 5.33 -6.90
N PRO A 410 8.45 4.05 -7.23
CA PRO A 410 7.12 3.44 -7.22
C PRO A 410 6.47 3.52 -5.84
N PRO A 411 5.17 3.85 -5.72
CA PRO A 411 4.47 3.89 -4.44
C PRO A 411 4.52 2.53 -3.73
N LEU A 412 4.52 2.57 -2.39
CA LEU A 412 4.62 1.39 -1.54
C LEU A 412 3.45 1.34 -0.56
N THR A 413 2.92 0.15 -0.34
CA THR A 413 1.85 -0.13 0.61
C THR A 413 2.19 -1.37 1.42
N VAL A 414 1.97 -1.31 2.73
CA VAL A 414 2.16 -2.47 3.61
C VAL A 414 1.12 -2.47 4.72
N SER A 415 0.59 -3.65 5.04
CA SER A 415 -0.33 -3.79 6.17
C SER A 415 0.37 -3.55 7.50
N ILE A 416 -0.35 -2.99 8.46
CA ILE A 416 0.13 -2.77 9.83
C ILE A 416 -0.99 -3.04 10.82
N ASN A 417 -0.65 -3.05 12.11
CA ASN A 417 -1.63 -2.97 13.19
C ASN A 417 -1.27 -1.78 14.09
N VAL A 418 -2.29 -1.20 14.72
CA VAL A 418 -2.12 -0.15 15.71
C VAL A 418 -2.83 -0.50 17.02
N THR A 419 -2.41 0.11 18.12
CA THR A 419 -3.15 0.06 19.39
C THR A 419 -4.47 0.84 19.29
N LYS A 420 -5.32 0.78 20.33
CA LYS A 420 -6.56 1.55 20.36
C LYS A 420 -6.32 3.07 20.28
N GLU A 421 -5.15 3.51 20.77
CA GLU A 421 -4.68 4.89 20.75
C GLU A 421 -4.00 5.26 19.41
N GLY A 422 -4.00 4.36 18.43
CA GLY A 422 -3.45 4.61 17.09
C GLY A 422 -1.94 4.43 16.96
N LYS A 423 -1.25 3.95 18.00
CA LYS A 423 0.21 3.72 17.98
C LYS A 423 0.55 2.47 17.19
N LEU A 424 1.56 2.53 16.32
CA LEU A 424 2.02 1.39 15.54
C LEU A 424 2.46 0.24 16.46
N ILE A 425 2.01 -0.98 16.13
CA ILE A 425 2.50 -2.23 16.72
C ILE A 425 3.56 -2.77 15.76
N ILE A 426 4.81 -2.78 16.21
CA ILE A 426 5.96 -3.29 15.46
C ILE A 426 6.03 -4.81 15.58
#